data_AF-A0A510DYG3-F1
#
_entry.id   AF-A0A510DYG3-F1
#
_cell.length_a   1.000
_cell.length_b   1.000
_cell.length_c   1.000
_cell.angle_alpha   90.00
_cell.angle_beta   90.00
_cell.angle_gamma   90.00
#
_symmetry.space_group_name_H-M   'P 1'
#
loop_
_entity.id
_entity.type
_entity.pdbx_description
1 polymer ?
#
loop_
_entity_poly.entity_id
_entity_poly.type
_entity_poly.pdbx_seq_one_letter_code
_entity_poly.pdbx_strand_id
1 'polypeptide(L)'
;MIKVIKMRIYTAVFQQFFIILCFKSSCFSISSLSLNLDNIQSVIYKEYIYYLYSEVTMDKKIVGIIVLVLILISWTIFYLNKININNSSQPNTVNYYAQVSNFLMSKNLVSVYPSNANLTQLLMTPRIGIVTAMAMEQAPLLAQTKVNAVVNISGYTFYLGVMKGHNVVLVRSGEKEYASTMATTLMDTYFNIQAALLSGTAGSRNPNVVVGDVVLGAYAVDKSSIHYHLSHLGNESYSYSETPYTGVEIVNVTAINNSVVGGFGEAQDTPSNASNYGCGFGVDYSYTYVEALPSSLGLLKLAESYPYPMTIPDSQATGMNVTGNIRNEIIAGVIGSANQWTEPLFWMAQQNALYQTDAGENEGMGFAYVNTHFQIPWLIVRGISDSPWYPSVYEGVLAADRAANVTMWVVSHFNSSVKGLHDTASFYSLSPQSNARIHGYIVADKVYYTDFNVTLISYTAPNGTTINDTDPDCIQEYSYPKE
;
A
#
# COMPACT_ATOMS: atom_id res chain seq x y z
N MET A 1 -22.51 -27.13 46.45
CA MET A 1 -21.36 -26.55 45.72
C MET A 1 -21.49 -26.69 44.19
N ILE A 2 -21.52 -27.90 43.62
CA ILE A 2 -21.53 -28.12 42.14
C ILE A 2 -22.68 -27.41 41.39
N LYS A 3 -23.91 -27.36 41.93
CA LYS A 3 -25.03 -26.61 41.32
C LYS A 3 -24.79 -25.09 41.23
N VAL A 4 -24.00 -24.51 42.14
CA VAL A 4 -23.68 -23.06 42.13
C VAL A 4 -22.59 -22.74 41.11
N ILE A 5 -21.64 -23.67 40.91
CA ILE A 5 -20.58 -23.54 39.90
C ILE A 5 -21.18 -23.60 38.49
N LYS A 6 -22.08 -24.55 38.20
CA LYS A 6 -22.77 -24.61 36.89
C LYS A 6 -23.54 -23.33 36.58
N MET A 7 -24.24 -22.74 37.55
CA MET A 7 -25.01 -21.51 37.32
C MET A 7 -24.12 -20.31 36.98
N ARG A 8 -22.95 -20.16 37.64
CA ARG A 8 -21.98 -19.09 37.32
C ARG A 8 -21.39 -19.19 35.92
N ILE A 9 -21.16 -20.40 35.41
CA ILE A 9 -20.66 -20.61 34.03
C ILE A 9 -21.71 -20.16 33.01
N TYR A 10 -22.99 -20.52 33.20
CA TYR A 10 -24.06 -20.03 32.33
C TYR A 10 -24.20 -18.50 32.38
N THR A 11 -24.02 -17.85 33.54
CA THR A 11 -24.04 -16.38 33.63
C THR A 11 -22.85 -15.73 32.91
N ALA A 12 -21.65 -16.29 33.01
CA ALA A 12 -20.45 -15.78 32.34
C ALA A 12 -20.54 -15.87 30.81
N VAL A 13 -21.02 -17.00 30.29
CA VAL A 13 -21.24 -17.19 28.84
C VAL A 13 -22.33 -16.24 28.31
N PHE A 14 -23.41 -16.01 29.09
CA PHE A 14 -24.42 -15.02 28.71
C PHE A 14 -23.90 -13.58 28.78
N GLN A 15 -23.02 -13.24 29.73
CA GLN A 15 -22.39 -11.92 29.82
C GLN A 15 -21.44 -11.65 28.65
N GLN A 16 -20.63 -12.62 28.21
CA GLN A 16 -19.79 -12.45 27.01
C GLN A 16 -20.63 -12.25 25.75
N PHE A 17 -21.75 -12.98 25.60
CA PHE A 17 -22.71 -12.73 24.51
C PHE A 17 -23.38 -11.35 24.60
N PHE A 18 -23.70 -10.86 25.80
CA PHE A 18 -24.31 -9.54 25.99
C PHE A 18 -23.33 -8.38 25.76
N ILE A 19 -22.05 -8.53 26.11
CA ILE A 19 -21.01 -7.50 25.90
C ILE A 19 -20.82 -7.25 24.39
N ILE A 20 -20.82 -8.30 23.57
CA ILE A 20 -20.75 -8.20 22.09
C ILE A 20 -21.98 -7.48 21.51
N LEU A 21 -23.16 -7.62 22.12
CA LEU A 21 -24.39 -6.91 21.73
C LEU A 21 -24.44 -5.45 22.22
N CYS A 22 -23.92 -5.16 23.41
CA CYS A 22 -23.95 -3.81 23.98
C CYS A 22 -22.93 -2.85 23.35
N PHE A 23 -21.79 -3.34 22.84
CA PHE A 23 -20.79 -2.49 22.17
C PHE A 23 -21.28 -1.84 20.85
N LYS A 24 -22.42 -2.27 20.29
CA LYS A 24 -23.06 -1.61 19.13
C LYS A 24 -23.96 -0.42 19.48
N SER A 25 -24.14 -0.10 20.76
CA SER A 25 -25.12 0.91 21.22
C SER A 25 -24.50 2.23 21.70
N SER A 26 -23.17 2.37 21.68
CA SER A 26 -22.47 3.53 22.25
C SER A 26 -21.25 3.94 21.41
N CYS A 27 -21.43 4.98 20.59
CA CYS A 27 -20.41 5.69 19.80
C CYS A 27 -19.73 4.92 18.65
N PHE A 28 -19.66 5.61 17.50
CA PHE A 28 -19.02 5.32 16.21
C PHE A 28 -19.83 4.57 15.14
N SER A 29 -20.09 5.30 14.05
CA SER A 29 -20.58 4.80 12.77
C SER A 29 -19.41 4.30 11.92
N ILE A 30 -19.22 2.98 11.88
CA ILE A 30 -18.29 2.34 10.94
C ILE A 30 -19.13 1.70 9.82
N SER A 31 -19.04 2.24 8.61
CA SER A 31 -19.80 1.79 7.44
C SER A 31 -18.91 1.59 6.22
N SER A 32 -17.83 0.79 6.36
CA SER A 32 -16.95 0.42 5.24
C SER A 32 -16.02 -0.78 5.53
N LEU A 33 -16.49 -1.85 6.20
CA LEU A 33 -15.77 -3.13 6.23
C LEU A 33 -16.61 -4.25 5.61
N SER A 34 -16.34 -4.57 4.35
CA SER A 34 -16.69 -5.87 3.75
C SER A 34 -15.57 -6.89 4.03
N LEU A 35 -15.35 -7.21 5.30
CA LEU A 35 -14.50 -8.36 5.66
C LEU A 35 -15.12 -9.64 5.10
N ASN A 36 -14.29 -10.50 4.53
CA ASN A 36 -14.71 -11.79 4.00
C ASN A 36 -14.95 -12.79 5.15
N LEU A 37 -16.09 -12.61 5.81
CA LEU A 37 -16.50 -13.29 7.06
C LEU A 37 -16.62 -14.81 6.94
N ASP A 38 -16.77 -15.33 5.72
CA ASP A 38 -16.98 -16.76 5.46
C ASP A 38 -15.77 -17.61 5.94
N ASN A 39 -14.55 -17.10 5.77
CA ASN A 39 -13.34 -17.80 6.23
C ASN A 39 -13.19 -17.78 7.76
N ILE A 40 -13.44 -16.64 8.41
CA ILE A 40 -13.33 -16.51 9.89
C ILE A 40 -14.40 -17.36 10.59
N GLN A 41 -15.62 -17.40 10.05
CA GLN A 41 -16.65 -18.33 10.56
C GLN A 41 -16.18 -19.79 10.46
N SER A 42 -15.60 -20.21 9.32
CA SER A 42 -15.21 -21.61 9.11
C SER A 42 -14.25 -22.15 10.18
N VAL A 43 -13.35 -21.32 10.71
CA VAL A 43 -12.36 -21.68 11.73
C VAL A 43 -13.00 -21.75 13.12
N ILE A 44 -13.73 -20.70 13.53
CA ILE A 44 -14.39 -20.64 14.84
C ILE A 44 -15.42 -21.77 15.00
N TYR A 45 -16.21 -22.06 13.95
CA TYR A 45 -17.17 -23.17 13.98
C TYR A 45 -16.48 -24.54 14.10
N LYS A 46 -15.26 -24.71 13.57
CA LYS A 46 -14.51 -25.98 13.63
C LYS A 46 -14.07 -26.31 15.05
N GLU A 47 -13.47 -25.34 15.75
CA GLU A 47 -13.02 -25.54 17.14
C GLU A 47 -14.20 -25.67 18.12
N TYR A 48 -15.25 -24.86 17.94
CA TYR A 48 -16.42 -24.89 18.83
C TYR A 48 -17.20 -26.21 18.74
N ILE A 49 -17.29 -26.81 17.54
CA ILE A 49 -17.85 -28.16 17.36
C ILE A 49 -16.94 -29.20 18.01
N TYR A 50 -15.62 -29.09 17.88
CA TYR A 50 -14.69 -30.04 18.50
C TYR A 50 -14.82 -30.05 20.03
N TYR A 51 -14.89 -28.86 20.66
CA TYR A 51 -15.05 -28.71 22.11
C TYR A 51 -16.38 -29.27 22.64
N LEU A 52 -17.50 -29.06 21.91
CA LEU A 52 -18.80 -29.65 22.24
C LEU A 52 -18.82 -31.18 22.12
N TYR A 53 -18.02 -31.76 21.22
CA TYR A 53 -17.90 -33.22 21.06
C TYR A 53 -16.94 -33.88 22.05
N SER A 54 -16.00 -33.14 22.65
CA SER A 54 -14.98 -33.69 23.56
C SER A 54 -15.36 -33.68 25.04
N GLU A 55 -16.06 -32.64 25.53
CA GLU A 55 -16.26 -32.45 26.98
C GLU A 55 -17.70 -32.65 27.50
N VAL A 56 -18.69 -32.82 26.62
CA VAL A 56 -20.10 -32.90 27.03
C VAL A 56 -20.69 -34.29 26.78
N THR A 57 -21.13 -34.97 27.84
CA THR A 57 -21.94 -36.21 27.76
C THR A 57 -23.39 -35.91 27.34
N MET A 58 -23.56 -35.29 26.17
CA MET A 58 -24.85 -35.03 25.53
C MET A 58 -25.09 -36.02 24.38
N ASP A 59 -26.35 -36.35 24.13
CA ASP A 59 -26.73 -37.12 22.93
C ASP A 59 -26.33 -36.32 21.67
N LYS A 60 -25.62 -36.98 20.75
CA LYS A 60 -25.15 -36.40 19.48
C LYS A 60 -26.30 -35.81 18.65
N LYS A 61 -27.53 -36.31 18.78
CA LYS A 61 -28.72 -35.72 18.14
C LYS A 61 -29.08 -34.35 18.74
N ILE A 62 -28.93 -34.18 20.05
CA ILE A 62 -29.22 -32.91 20.73
C ILE A 62 -28.13 -31.88 20.39
N VAL A 63 -26.85 -32.30 20.35
CA VAL A 63 -25.76 -31.43 19.85
C VAL A 63 -26.01 -31.00 18.40
N GLY A 64 -26.40 -31.93 17.53
CA GLY A 64 -26.76 -31.63 16.14
C GLY A 64 -27.91 -30.62 16.02
N ILE A 65 -28.97 -30.76 16.82
CA ILE A 65 -30.10 -29.81 16.86
C ILE A 65 -29.63 -28.43 17.34
N ILE A 66 -28.82 -28.35 18.40
CA ILE A 66 -28.30 -27.08 18.92
C ILE A 66 -27.44 -26.36 17.88
N VAL A 67 -26.53 -27.08 17.21
CA VAL A 67 -25.70 -26.52 16.13
C VAL A 67 -26.58 -26.01 14.98
N LEU A 68 -27.60 -26.78 14.57
CA LEU A 68 -28.48 -26.40 13.46
C LEU A 68 -29.36 -25.19 13.81
N VAL A 69 -29.83 -25.07 15.05
CA VAL A 69 -30.52 -23.87 15.57
C VAL A 69 -29.59 -22.66 15.61
N LEU A 70 -28.34 -22.82 16.06
CA LEU A 70 -27.34 -21.73 16.07
C LEU A 70 -26.99 -21.27 14.65
N ILE A 71 -26.89 -22.18 13.69
CA ILE A 71 -26.71 -21.85 12.26
C ILE A 71 -27.92 -21.05 11.75
N LEU A 72 -29.15 -21.48 12.02
CA LEU A 72 -30.37 -20.77 11.60
C LEU A 72 -30.49 -19.37 12.23
N ILE A 73 -30.13 -19.22 13.51
CA ILE A 73 -30.11 -17.90 14.18
C ILE A 73 -29.03 -17.00 13.56
N SER A 74 -27.82 -17.54 13.33
CA SER A 74 -26.73 -16.81 12.67
C SER A 74 -27.11 -16.36 11.26
N TRP A 75 -27.71 -17.24 10.45
CA TRP A 75 -28.26 -16.92 9.14
C TRP A 75 -29.36 -15.86 9.18
N THR A 76 -30.26 -15.93 10.17
CA THR A 76 -31.34 -14.94 10.33
C THR A 76 -30.79 -13.58 10.71
N ILE A 77 -29.81 -13.52 11.62
CA ILE A 77 -29.11 -12.28 11.99
C ILE A 77 -28.32 -11.71 10.81
N PHE A 78 -27.64 -12.56 10.03
CA PHE A 78 -26.95 -12.16 8.80
C PHE A 78 -27.92 -11.57 7.77
N TYR A 79 -29.06 -12.24 7.52
CA TYR A 79 -30.07 -11.78 6.56
C TYR A 79 -30.73 -10.46 6.99
N LEU A 80 -31.05 -10.31 8.28
CA LEU A 80 -31.58 -9.07 8.84
C LEU A 80 -30.55 -7.93 8.81
N ASN A 81 -29.27 -8.21 9.09
CA ASN A 81 -28.20 -7.21 8.93
C ASN A 81 -28.01 -6.81 7.46
N LYS A 82 -28.10 -7.75 6.51
CA LYS A 82 -28.02 -7.45 5.07
C LYS A 82 -29.19 -6.57 4.61
N ILE A 83 -30.40 -6.80 5.14
CA ILE A 83 -31.55 -5.90 4.94
C ILE A 83 -31.30 -4.52 5.56
N ASN A 84 -30.75 -4.44 6.78
CA ASN A 84 -30.45 -3.16 7.42
C ASN A 84 -29.31 -2.38 6.73
N ILE A 85 -28.29 -3.04 6.18
CA ILE A 85 -27.23 -2.39 5.38
C ILE A 85 -27.82 -1.84 4.06
N ASN A 86 -28.76 -2.57 3.45
CA ASN A 86 -29.47 -2.09 2.26
C ASN A 86 -30.47 -0.95 2.57
N ASN A 87 -30.93 -0.83 3.82
CA ASN A 87 -31.88 0.20 4.27
C ASN A 87 -31.21 1.37 5.01
N SER A 88 -29.95 1.26 5.44
CA SER A 88 -29.16 2.42 5.85
C SER A 88 -28.88 3.23 4.60
N SER A 89 -29.60 4.35 4.45
CA SER A 89 -29.31 5.33 3.42
C SER A 89 -27.85 5.73 3.54
N GLN A 90 -27.09 5.51 2.47
CA GLN A 90 -25.79 6.16 2.26
C GLN A 90 -25.95 7.64 2.63
N PRO A 91 -25.04 8.22 3.45
CA PRO A 91 -25.15 9.63 3.81
C PRO A 91 -25.23 10.42 2.52
N ASN A 92 -26.34 11.15 2.33
CA ASN A 92 -26.64 11.83 1.07
C ASN A 92 -25.39 12.63 0.66
N THR A 93 -24.75 12.25 -0.45
CA THR A 93 -23.42 12.77 -0.80
C THR A 93 -23.43 14.28 -1.00
N VAL A 94 -24.56 14.83 -1.45
CA VAL A 94 -24.81 16.27 -1.52
C VAL A 94 -24.74 16.94 -0.15
N ASN A 95 -25.28 16.29 0.90
CA ASN A 95 -25.24 16.77 2.28
C ASN A 95 -23.81 16.74 2.84
N TYR A 96 -23.04 15.68 2.56
CA TYR A 96 -21.62 15.62 2.95
C TYR A 96 -20.82 16.78 2.36
N TYR A 97 -20.83 16.95 1.04
CA TYR A 97 -20.07 18.02 0.39
C TYR A 97 -20.60 19.42 0.73
N ALA A 98 -21.89 19.57 1.08
CA ALA A 98 -22.42 20.83 1.59
C ALA A 98 -21.86 21.16 2.99
N GLN A 99 -21.72 20.17 3.88
CA GLN A 99 -21.08 20.35 5.19
C GLN A 99 -19.60 20.71 5.03
N VAL A 100 -18.87 20.01 4.15
CA VAL A 100 -17.46 20.32 3.84
C VAL A 100 -17.32 21.73 3.26
N SER A 101 -18.15 22.10 2.26
CA SER A 101 -18.20 23.45 1.69
C SER A 101 -18.40 24.52 2.77
N ASN A 102 -19.39 24.34 3.65
CA ASN A 102 -19.68 25.27 4.74
C ASN A 102 -18.50 25.36 5.73
N PHE A 103 -17.87 24.24 6.08
CA PHE A 103 -16.68 24.20 6.93
C PHE A 103 -15.53 25.00 6.32
N LEU A 104 -15.14 24.70 5.07
CA LEU A 104 -14.02 25.36 4.38
C LEU A 104 -14.25 26.87 4.25
N MET A 105 -15.46 27.30 3.89
CA MET A 105 -15.84 28.72 3.82
C MET A 105 -15.81 29.39 5.20
N SER A 106 -16.35 28.75 6.25
CA SER A 106 -16.37 29.29 7.63
C SER A 106 -14.98 29.50 8.24
N LYS A 107 -13.98 28.81 7.69
CA LYS A 107 -12.57 28.86 8.11
C LYS A 107 -11.68 29.67 7.15
N ASN A 108 -12.25 30.31 6.12
CA ASN A 108 -11.53 31.04 5.07
C ASN A 108 -10.45 30.19 4.37
N LEU A 109 -10.72 28.89 4.16
CA LEU A 109 -9.78 27.94 3.60
C LEU A 109 -9.83 27.85 2.06
N VAL A 110 -10.67 28.66 1.41
CA VAL A 110 -10.87 28.67 -0.04
C VAL A 110 -10.46 30.02 -0.62
N SER A 111 -9.68 30.00 -1.69
CA SER A 111 -9.22 31.18 -2.44
C SER A 111 -9.24 30.91 -3.95
N VAL A 112 -9.01 31.96 -4.75
CA VAL A 112 -9.00 31.91 -6.23
C VAL A 112 -10.29 31.28 -6.78
N TYR A 113 -11.45 31.74 -6.30
CA TYR A 113 -12.74 31.11 -6.52
C TYR A 113 -13.76 32.08 -7.16
N PRO A 114 -14.50 31.70 -8.21
CA PRO A 114 -15.49 32.60 -8.82
C PRO A 114 -16.63 32.94 -7.87
N SER A 115 -16.94 34.23 -7.71
CA SER A 115 -17.94 34.74 -6.73
C SER A 115 -19.33 34.12 -6.84
N ASN A 116 -19.68 33.58 -8.01
CA ASN A 116 -20.99 33.04 -8.34
C ASN A 116 -21.00 31.49 -8.46
N ALA A 117 -19.88 30.82 -8.22
CA ALA A 117 -19.78 29.37 -8.33
C ALA A 117 -20.34 28.66 -7.08
N ASN A 118 -20.81 27.43 -7.25
CA ASN A 118 -21.28 26.56 -6.15
C ASN A 118 -20.14 25.63 -5.67
N LEU A 119 -19.69 25.82 -4.42
CA LEU A 119 -18.49 25.11 -3.92
C LEU A 119 -18.79 23.64 -3.65
N THR A 120 -19.96 23.34 -3.08
CA THR A 120 -20.48 21.97 -2.95
C THR A 120 -20.41 21.24 -4.30
N GLN A 121 -20.90 21.87 -5.38
CA GLN A 121 -20.85 21.28 -6.71
C GLN A 121 -19.42 21.08 -7.22
N LEU A 122 -18.50 22.01 -6.94
CA LEU A 122 -17.09 21.86 -7.31
C LEU A 122 -16.42 20.71 -6.56
N LEU A 123 -16.61 20.58 -5.24
CA LEU A 123 -16.04 19.48 -4.45
C LEU A 123 -16.61 18.12 -4.88
N MET A 124 -17.91 18.07 -5.19
CA MET A 124 -18.62 16.91 -5.75
C MET A 124 -18.17 16.53 -7.17
N THR A 125 -17.57 17.43 -7.95
CA THR A 125 -17.19 17.15 -9.34
C THR A 125 -16.14 16.04 -9.37
N PRO A 126 -16.42 14.89 -10.04
CA PRO A 126 -15.47 13.80 -10.17
C PRO A 126 -14.18 14.25 -10.85
N ARG A 127 -13.04 13.84 -10.32
CA ARG A 127 -11.71 14.30 -10.76
C ARG A 127 -10.62 13.24 -10.57
N ILE A 128 -9.49 13.45 -11.22
CA ILE A 128 -8.24 12.72 -10.98
C ILE A 128 -7.45 13.46 -9.89
N GLY A 129 -7.03 12.75 -8.85
CA GLY A 129 -6.11 13.25 -7.83
C GLY A 129 -4.66 13.14 -8.33
N ILE A 130 -3.85 14.18 -8.11
CA ILE A 130 -2.44 14.18 -8.51
C ILE A 130 -1.59 14.66 -7.33
N VAL A 131 -0.73 13.79 -6.83
CA VAL A 131 0.19 14.04 -5.72
C VAL A 131 1.61 14.17 -6.28
N THR A 132 2.38 15.09 -5.69
CA THR A 132 3.78 15.39 -6.01
C THR A 132 4.50 15.74 -4.70
N ALA A 133 5.78 15.43 -4.53
CA ALA A 133 6.50 15.74 -3.29
C ALA A 133 7.11 17.16 -3.33
N MET A 134 7.82 17.46 -4.41
CA MET A 134 8.66 18.65 -4.56
C MET A 134 8.07 19.68 -5.53
N ALA A 135 8.53 20.94 -5.40
CA ALA A 135 8.05 22.03 -6.24
C ALA A 135 8.38 21.82 -7.73
N MET A 136 9.55 21.22 -8.02
CA MET A 136 9.98 20.86 -9.38
C MET A 136 9.12 19.78 -10.04
N GLU A 137 8.56 18.85 -9.25
CA GLU A 137 7.64 17.81 -9.75
C GLU A 137 6.23 18.39 -10.00
N GLN A 138 5.79 19.30 -9.12
CA GLN A 138 4.49 19.97 -9.28
C GLN A 138 4.48 20.99 -10.44
N ALA A 139 5.58 21.69 -10.67
CA ALA A 139 5.67 22.79 -11.64
C ALA A 139 5.17 22.45 -13.06
N PRO A 140 5.66 21.39 -13.75
CA PRO A 140 5.20 21.07 -15.11
C PRO A 140 3.71 20.71 -15.18
N LEU A 141 3.19 20.04 -14.15
CA LEU A 141 1.77 19.66 -14.05
C LEU A 141 0.88 20.88 -13.77
N LEU A 142 1.27 21.74 -12.83
CA LEU A 142 0.51 22.94 -12.48
C LEU A 142 0.50 23.96 -13.63
N ALA A 143 1.60 24.10 -14.37
CA ALA A 143 1.68 24.94 -15.57
C ALA A 143 0.72 24.49 -16.69
N GLN A 144 0.31 23.22 -16.71
CA GLN A 144 -0.63 22.63 -17.67
C GLN A 144 -2.07 22.57 -17.14
N THR A 145 -2.31 23.13 -15.94
CA THR A 145 -3.61 23.13 -15.26
C THR A 145 -4.23 24.52 -15.27
N LYS A 146 -5.44 24.64 -15.83
CA LYS A 146 -6.28 25.82 -15.60
C LYS A 146 -6.89 25.71 -14.20
N VAL A 147 -6.37 26.48 -13.25
CA VAL A 147 -6.86 26.48 -11.85
C VAL A 147 -8.21 27.22 -11.75
N ASN A 148 -9.17 26.56 -11.11
CA ASN A 148 -10.54 27.04 -10.88
C ASN A 148 -10.81 27.39 -9.41
N ALA A 149 -10.10 26.76 -8.47
CA ALA A 149 -10.13 27.06 -7.04
C ALA A 149 -8.84 26.59 -6.36
N VAL A 150 -8.49 27.24 -5.25
CA VAL A 150 -7.42 26.81 -4.35
C VAL A 150 -8.01 26.58 -2.97
N VAL A 151 -7.81 25.37 -2.42
CA VAL A 151 -8.32 24.96 -1.11
C VAL A 151 -7.13 24.61 -0.22
N ASN A 152 -7.05 25.18 0.98
CA ASN A 152 -5.93 24.95 1.91
C ASN A 152 -6.42 24.18 3.13
N ILE A 153 -5.92 22.96 3.36
CA ILE A 153 -6.35 22.12 4.49
C ILE A 153 -5.09 21.62 5.22
N SER A 154 -5.00 21.87 6.52
CA SER A 154 -3.88 21.42 7.37
C SER A 154 -2.48 21.78 6.86
N GLY A 155 -2.34 22.90 6.13
CA GLY A 155 -1.07 23.35 5.53
C GLY A 155 -0.84 22.87 4.09
N TYR A 156 -1.65 21.94 3.58
CA TYR A 156 -1.59 21.47 2.19
C TYR A 156 -2.44 22.34 1.28
N THR A 157 -1.88 22.76 0.15
CA THR A 157 -2.56 23.55 -0.88
C THR A 157 -3.02 22.64 -2.02
N PHE A 158 -4.33 22.55 -2.20
CA PHE A 158 -5.01 21.79 -3.24
C PHE A 158 -5.44 22.73 -4.37
N TYR A 159 -4.90 22.51 -5.57
CA TYR A 159 -5.25 23.25 -6.79
C TYR A 159 -6.31 22.48 -7.57
N LEU A 160 -7.56 22.90 -7.48
CA LEU A 160 -8.68 22.31 -8.22
C LEU A 160 -8.75 22.98 -9.59
N GLY A 161 -8.74 22.21 -10.67
CA GLY A 161 -8.68 22.77 -12.02
C GLY A 161 -9.01 21.79 -13.12
N VAL A 162 -8.67 22.17 -14.35
CA VAL A 162 -8.81 21.36 -15.56
C VAL A 162 -7.45 21.21 -16.23
N MET A 163 -7.03 19.97 -16.46
CA MET A 163 -5.78 19.59 -17.15
C MET A 163 -6.14 18.69 -18.34
N LYS A 164 -5.65 19.02 -19.54
CA LYS A 164 -5.93 18.30 -20.81
C LYS A 164 -7.42 17.98 -21.06
N GLY A 165 -8.34 18.78 -20.52
CA GLY A 165 -9.80 18.60 -20.66
C GLY A 165 -10.48 17.83 -19.50
N HIS A 166 -9.71 17.26 -18.57
CA HIS A 166 -10.21 16.49 -17.43
C HIS A 166 -10.13 17.31 -16.13
N ASN A 167 -11.09 17.10 -15.23
CA ASN A 167 -11.04 17.71 -13.90
C ASN A 167 -9.93 17.05 -13.07
N VAL A 168 -9.10 17.88 -12.42
CA VAL A 168 -8.00 17.43 -11.58
C VAL A 168 -8.03 18.14 -10.22
N VAL A 169 -7.38 17.53 -9.23
CA VAL A 169 -6.87 18.25 -8.06
C VAL A 169 -5.39 17.92 -7.91
N LEU A 170 -4.54 18.94 -7.84
CA LEU A 170 -3.11 18.77 -7.60
C LEU A 170 -2.79 19.16 -6.16
N VAL A 171 -1.99 18.36 -5.48
CA VAL A 171 -1.41 18.67 -4.18
C VAL A 171 0.09 18.42 -4.20
N ARG A 172 0.83 19.27 -3.48
CA ARG A 172 2.23 19.00 -3.14
C ARG A 172 2.28 18.52 -1.70
N SER A 173 2.67 17.27 -1.48
CA SER A 173 2.76 16.68 -0.14
C SER A 173 3.96 17.22 0.64
N GLY A 174 5.05 17.57 -0.04
CA GLY A 174 6.36 17.50 0.59
C GLY A 174 6.90 16.07 0.52
N GLU A 175 8.18 15.93 0.86
CA GLU A 175 8.87 14.64 0.90
C GLU A 175 8.39 13.78 2.09
N LYS A 176 8.67 12.46 2.01
CA LYS A 176 8.47 11.45 3.05
C LYS A 176 7.03 10.93 3.16
N GLU A 177 6.92 9.68 3.60
CA GLU A 177 5.69 8.87 3.49
C GLU A 177 4.58 9.40 4.38
N TYR A 178 4.91 9.97 5.55
CA TYR A 178 3.92 10.59 6.42
C TYR A 178 3.27 11.82 5.75
N ALA A 179 4.01 12.56 4.92
CA ALA A 179 3.53 13.73 4.23
C ALA A 179 2.67 13.34 3.02
N SER A 180 3.09 12.35 2.24
CA SER A 180 2.28 11.80 1.15
C SER A 180 1.00 11.15 1.65
N THR A 181 1.07 10.36 2.74
CA THR A 181 -0.08 9.75 3.42
C THR A 181 -1.09 10.82 3.85
N MET A 182 -0.63 11.88 4.52
CA MET A 182 -1.51 12.96 5.00
C MET A 182 -2.14 13.74 3.83
N ALA A 183 -1.34 14.13 2.84
CA ALA A 183 -1.82 14.86 1.66
C ALA A 183 -2.87 14.05 0.88
N THR A 184 -2.63 12.75 0.68
CA THR A 184 -3.52 11.82 0.00
C THR A 184 -4.80 11.59 0.80
N THR A 185 -4.70 11.36 2.11
CA THR A 185 -5.88 11.19 2.98
C THR A 185 -6.79 12.42 2.95
N LEU A 186 -6.21 13.62 2.96
CA LEU A 186 -6.96 14.87 2.84
C LEU A 186 -7.54 15.05 1.43
N MET A 187 -6.83 14.65 0.38
CA MET A 187 -7.33 14.67 -1.01
C MET A 187 -8.58 13.80 -1.16
N ASP A 188 -8.47 12.53 -0.74
CA ASP A 188 -9.48 11.49 -0.94
C ASP A 188 -10.70 11.66 -0.03
N THR A 189 -10.51 12.34 1.11
CA THR A 189 -11.61 12.72 2.02
C THR A 189 -12.40 13.92 1.48
N TYR A 190 -11.72 15.00 1.07
CA TYR A 190 -12.37 16.30 0.81
C TYR A 190 -12.86 16.51 -0.64
N PHE A 191 -12.45 15.66 -1.58
CA PHE A 191 -12.80 15.79 -3.01
C PHE A 191 -13.26 14.46 -3.61
N ASN A 192 -14.09 14.53 -4.65
CA ASN A 192 -14.59 13.34 -5.35
C ASN A 192 -13.54 12.72 -6.30
N ILE A 193 -12.61 11.94 -5.76
CA ILE A 193 -11.51 11.31 -6.51
C ILE A 193 -12.00 10.03 -7.22
N GLN A 194 -11.70 9.90 -8.51
CA GLN A 194 -12.00 8.70 -9.32
C GLN A 194 -10.78 7.80 -9.56
N ALA A 195 -9.60 8.42 -9.52
CA ALA A 195 -8.30 7.77 -9.67
C ALA A 195 -7.23 8.74 -9.13
N ALA A 196 -6.13 8.22 -8.61
CA ALA A 196 -5.02 9.00 -8.09
C ALA A 196 -3.70 8.68 -8.81
N LEU A 197 -2.85 9.68 -9.00
CA LEU A 197 -1.53 9.55 -9.60
C LEU A 197 -0.48 10.19 -8.68
N LEU A 198 0.57 9.46 -8.32
CA LEU A 198 1.77 10.04 -7.71
C LEU A 198 2.81 10.25 -8.82
N SER A 199 3.22 11.50 -9.04
CA SER A 199 4.20 11.88 -10.05
C SER A 199 5.44 12.45 -9.38
N GLY A 200 6.63 11.98 -9.76
CA GLY A 200 7.87 12.55 -9.23
C GLY A 200 9.15 11.89 -9.73
N THR A 201 10.25 12.14 -9.03
CA THR A 201 11.58 11.56 -9.30
C THR A 201 11.88 10.36 -8.39
N ALA A 202 12.76 9.46 -8.83
CA ALA A 202 13.30 8.37 -8.01
C ALA A 202 14.74 8.05 -8.44
N GLY A 203 15.52 7.46 -7.53
CA GLY A 203 16.82 6.87 -7.86
C GLY A 203 16.67 5.47 -8.45
N SER A 204 17.56 5.08 -9.36
CA SER A 204 17.56 3.72 -9.92
C SER A 204 17.89 2.66 -8.86
N ARG A 205 17.22 1.50 -8.96
CA ARG A 205 17.46 0.31 -8.12
C ARG A 205 17.72 -0.94 -8.93
N ASN A 206 17.76 -0.84 -10.25
CA ASN A 206 18.00 -1.92 -11.19
C ASN A 206 19.09 -1.45 -12.18
N PRO A 207 20.19 -2.21 -12.40
CA PRO A 207 21.28 -1.75 -13.26
C PRO A 207 20.86 -1.51 -14.72
N ASN A 208 19.74 -2.09 -15.15
CA ASN A 208 19.13 -1.91 -16.47
C ASN A 208 18.20 -0.68 -16.55
N VAL A 209 17.90 -0.03 -15.41
CA VAL A 209 17.09 1.19 -15.31
C VAL A 209 18.03 2.39 -15.19
N VAL A 210 18.01 3.27 -16.19
CA VAL A 210 18.96 4.39 -16.30
C VAL A 210 18.28 5.74 -16.10
N VAL A 211 19.10 6.77 -15.87
CA VAL A 211 18.64 8.15 -15.77
C VAL A 211 17.84 8.54 -17.01
N GLY A 212 16.68 9.16 -16.77
CA GLY A 212 15.70 9.49 -17.81
C GLY A 212 14.69 8.38 -18.14
N ASP A 213 14.82 7.16 -17.63
CA ASP A 213 13.71 6.20 -17.72
C ASP A 213 12.53 6.66 -16.87
N VAL A 214 11.34 6.08 -17.10
CA VAL A 214 10.21 6.25 -16.20
C VAL A 214 9.72 4.87 -15.76
N VAL A 215 9.86 4.60 -14.47
CA VAL A 215 9.32 3.40 -13.84
C VAL A 215 7.87 3.67 -13.42
N LEU A 216 6.97 2.84 -13.93
CA LEU A 216 5.57 2.78 -13.52
C LEU A 216 5.47 1.77 -12.38
N GLY A 217 5.04 2.22 -11.21
CA GLY A 217 4.86 1.35 -10.05
C GLY A 217 3.66 0.44 -10.23
N ALA A 218 3.87 -0.72 -10.87
CA ALA A 218 2.94 -1.82 -10.89
C ALA A 218 2.74 -2.39 -9.47
N TYR A 219 3.79 -2.29 -8.64
CA TYR A 219 3.75 -2.49 -7.20
C TYR A 219 4.47 -1.34 -6.47
N ALA A 220 4.00 -1.01 -5.28
CA ALA A 220 4.75 -0.26 -4.27
C ALA A 220 5.13 -1.22 -3.12
N VAL A 221 6.34 -1.09 -2.58
CA VAL A 221 6.83 -1.89 -1.43
C VAL A 221 7.47 -1.00 -0.37
N ASP A 222 7.35 -1.38 0.89
CA ASP A 222 7.95 -0.68 2.03
C ASP A 222 9.38 -1.18 2.29
N LYS A 223 10.39 -0.45 1.81
CA LYS A 223 11.81 -0.81 2.03
C LYS A 223 12.33 -0.45 3.43
N SER A 224 11.45 -0.02 4.35
CA SER A 224 11.77 0.28 5.76
C SER A 224 11.48 -0.88 6.72
N SER A 225 10.62 -1.84 6.33
CA SER A 225 10.19 -3.01 7.11
C SER A 225 11.26 -4.13 7.22
N ILE A 226 12.50 -3.75 7.54
CA ILE A 226 13.66 -4.65 7.57
C ILE A 226 13.97 -5.07 9.00
N HIS A 227 13.51 -6.27 9.38
CA HIS A 227 13.70 -6.83 10.72
C HIS A 227 14.85 -7.84 10.80
N TYR A 228 15.98 -7.41 11.38
CA TYR A 228 17.09 -8.31 11.72
C TYR A 228 16.72 -9.16 12.94
N HIS A 229 16.68 -10.49 12.77
CA HIS A 229 16.23 -11.41 13.82
C HIS A 229 17.40 -12.02 14.59
N LEU A 230 17.25 -12.10 15.92
CA LEU A 230 18.14 -12.83 16.84
C LEU A 230 17.88 -14.35 16.76
N SER A 231 18.88 -15.14 16.40
CA SER A 231 18.79 -16.60 16.55
C SER A 231 19.05 -16.99 18.01
N HIS A 232 18.06 -17.59 18.66
CA HIS A 232 18.25 -18.27 19.93
C HIS A 232 19.02 -19.57 19.69
N LEU A 233 20.35 -19.50 19.66
CA LEU A 233 21.18 -20.66 19.98
C LEU A 233 21.00 -20.96 21.48
N GLY A 234 20.56 -22.17 21.79
CA GLY A 234 19.99 -22.50 23.09
C GLY A 234 20.98 -22.37 24.26
N ASN A 235 20.46 -21.94 25.41
CA ASN A 235 21.10 -21.94 26.73
C ASN A 235 22.61 -21.67 26.77
N GLU A 236 23.01 -20.39 26.74
CA GLU A 236 23.74 -19.71 27.84
C GLU A 236 24.31 -18.36 27.39
N SER A 237 24.28 -17.37 28.29
CA SER A 237 24.93 -16.05 28.20
C SER A 237 24.44 -15.09 27.09
N TYR A 238 23.94 -13.93 27.51
CA TYR A 238 23.64 -12.77 26.63
C TYR A 238 24.93 -12.20 26.02
N SER A 239 25.36 -12.78 24.89
CA SER A 239 26.35 -12.18 24.00
C SER A 239 25.61 -11.45 22.89
N TYR A 240 25.90 -10.15 22.71
CA TYR A 240 25.33 -9.37 21.60
C TYR A 240 25.97 -9.87 20.30
N SER A 241 25.29 -10.78 19.61
CA SER A 241 25.70 -11.34 18.33
C SER A 241 24.56 -11.06 17.34
N GLU A 242 24.78 -10.09 16.47
CA GLU A 242 23.92 -9.88 15.31
C GLU A 242 23.95 -11.16 14.48
N THR A 243 22.84 -11.91 14.46
CA THR A 243 22.73 -13.10 13.63
C THR A 243 22.36 -12.69 12.21
N PRO A 244 22.85 -13.42 11.20
CA PRO A 244 23.11 -12.84 9.89
C PRO A 244 21.88 -12.74 8.97
N TYR A 245 20.72 -12.31 9.47
CA TYR A 245 19.46 -12.53 8.78
C TYR A 245 18.46 -11.39 8.98
N THR A 246 17.88 -10.88 7.88
CA THR A 246 16.65 -10.06 7.90
C THR A 246 15.53 -10.75 7.16
N GLY A 247 14.30 -10.60 7.63
CA GLY A 247 13.18 -11.23 6.96
C GLY A 247 11.85 -10.64 7.29
N VAL A 248 10.87 -11.17 6.57
CA VAL A 248 9.47 -10.80 6.70
C VAL A 248 8.67 -12.09 6.67
N GLU A 249 7.79 -12.30 7.66
CA GLU A 249 7.00 -13.53 7.74
C GLU A 249 5.76 -13.43 6.85
N ILE A 250 5.94 -13.64 5.55
CA ILE A 250 4.86 -13.56 4.57
C ILE A 250 3.73 -14.53 4.94
N VAL A 251 2.56 -13.99 5.28
CA VAL A 251 1.37 -14.76 5.65
C VAL A 251 0.40 -14.86 4.48
N ASN A 252 -0.13 -16.06 4.24
CA ASN A 252 -1.12 -16.31 3.18
C ASN A 252 -2.55 -15.92 3.62
N VAL A 253 -2.69 -14.76 4.26
CA VAL A 253 -3.94 -14.17 4.73
C VAL A 253 -3.86 -12.66 4.48
N THR A 254 -4.79 -12.12 3.70
CA THR A 254 -4.79 -10.68 3.38
C THR A 254 -6.05 -9.99 3.87
N ALA A 255 -5.87 -8.97 4.71
CA ALA A 255 -6.95 -8.09 5.19
C ALA A 255 -7.25 -6.96 4.19
N ILE A 256 -6.30 -6.65 3.31
CA ILE A 256 -6.38 -5.67 2.22
C ILE A 256 -6.40 -6.45 0.89
N ASN A 257 -7.20 -6.03 -0.09
CA ASN A 257 -7.34 -6.81 -1.33
C ASN A 257 -6.03 -6.84 -2.13
N ASN A 258 -5.57 -8.05 -2.46
CA ASN A 258 -4.42 -8.34 -3.33
C ASN A 258 -3.04 -7.82 -2.84
N SER A 259 -2.93 -7.37 -1.59
CA SER A 259 -1.64 -7.01 -0.98
C SER A 259 -0.80 -8.23 -0.59
N VAL A 260 0.52 -8.06 -0.54
CA VAL A 260 1.43 -8.99 0.15
C VAL A 260 1.56 -8.53 1.60
N VAL A 261 1.39 -9.47 2.54
CA VAL A 261 1.32 -9.19 3.98
C VAL A 261 2.43 -9.95 4.71
N GLY A 262 3.23 -9.22 5.48
CA GLY A 262 4.39 -9.71 6.23
C GLY A 262 4.11 -10.15 7.67
N GLY A 263 2.83 -10.15 8.05
CA GLY A 263 2.34 -10.59 9.34
C GLY A 263 1.23 -9.70 9.88
N PHE A 264 0.72 -10.07 11.05
CA PHE A 264 -0.13 -9.22 11.87
C PHE A 264 0.71 -8.59 12.97
N GLY A 265 0.30 -7.41 13.45
CA GLY A 265 1.03 -6.63 14.45
C GLY A 265 1.29 -7.41 15.73
N GLU A 266 2.20 -6.90 16.57
CA GLU A 266 2.28 -7.36 17.95
C GLU A 266 0.91 -7.19 18.63
N ALA A 267 0.55 -8.11 19.55
CA ALA A 267 -0.73 -8.00 20.26
C ALA A 267 -0.82 -6.65 20.98
N GLN A 268 -1.96 -5.95 20.95
CA GLN A 268 -2.08 -4.70 21.73
C GLN A 268 -1.76 -4.94 23.21
N ASP A 269 -0.92 -4.08 23.78
CA ASP A 269 -0.79 -4.02 25.23
C ASP A 269 -2.09 -3.47 25.84
N THR A 270 -2.36 -3.91 27.06
CA THR A 270 -3.49 -3.48 27.86
C THR A 270 -2.96 -3.08 29.23
N PRO A 271 -3.59 -2.14 29.94
CA PRO A 271 -3.19 -1.80 31.31
C PRO A 271 -3.12 -3.01 32.26
N SER A 272 -3.84 -4.10 31.95
CA SER A 272 -3.81 -5.37 32.67
C SER A 272 -2.66 -6.33 32.32
N ASN A 273 -2.07 -6.23 31.12
CA ASN A 273 -0.95 -7.08 30.71
C ASN A 273 0.39 -6.34 30.63
N ALA A 274 0.41 -5.00 30.62
CA ALA A 274 1.59 -4.17 30.37
C ALA A 274 2.82 -4.51 31.24
N SER A 275 2.62 -4.93 32.50
CA SER A 275 3.72 -5.33 33.39
C SER A 275 4.34 -6.70 33.07
N ASN A 276 3.65 -7.51 32.26
CA ASN A 276 4.01 -8.88 31.87
C ASN A 276 3.98 -9.04 30.34
N TYR A 277 3.97 -7.93 29.60
CA TYR A 277 3.91 -7.94 28.14
C TYR A 277 5.22 -8.48 27.57
N GLY A 278 5.13 -9.27 26.50
CA GLY A 278 6.28 -9.91 25.87
C GLY A 278 6.03 -10.14 24.38
N CYS A 279 7.11 -10.30 23.62
CA CYS A 279 7.07 -10.49 22.18
C CYS A 279 6.20 -11.71 21.79
N GLY A 280 5.32 -11.54 20.82
CA GLY A 280 4.50 -12.60 20.27
C GLY A 280 3.52 -12.09 19.22
N PHE A 281 3.09 -13.00 18.33
CA PHE A 281 2.15 -12.68 17.26
C PHE A 281 0.79 -12.20 17.82
N GLY A 282 0.32 -11.05 17.35
CA GLY A 282 -1.02 -10.59 17.62
C GLY A 282 -2.07 -11.45 16.92
N VAL A 283 -3.16 -11.74 17.62
CA VAL A 283 -4.41 -12.25 17.02
C VAL A 283 -5.32 -11.12 16.53
N ASP A 284 -4.81 -9.89 16.51
CA ASP A 284 -5.51 -8.69 16.07
C ASP A 284 -5.22 -8.39 14.60
N TYR A 285 -6.10 -8.87 13.73
CA TYR A 285 -6.06 -8.65 12.29
C TYR A 285 -6.27 -7.18 11.85
N SER A 286 -6.52 -6.24 12.78
CA SER A 286 -6.58 -4.81 12.46
C SER A 286 -5.21 -4.15 12.34
N TYR A 287 -4.16 -4.77 12.88
CA TYR A 287 -2.75 -4.37 12.66
C TYR A 287 -2.11 -5.34 11.67
N THR A 288 -1.72 -4.85 10.50
CA THR A 288 -1.19 -5.65 9.39
C THR A 288 0.09 -5.01 8.87
N TYR A 289 1.18 -5.77 8.80
CA TYR A 289 2.39 -5.34 8.11
C TYR A 289 2.20 -5.59 6.60
N VAL A 290 2.12 -4.51 5.82
CA VAL A 290 1.85 -4.56 4.39
C VAL A 290 3.16 -4.34 3.65
N GLU A 291 3.57 -5.32 2.86
CA GLU A 291 4.91 -5.38 2.26
C GLU A 291 4.88 -4.97 0.79
N ALA A 292 3.78 -5.29 0.10
CA ALA A 292 3.56 -4.88 -1.28
C ALA A 292 2.09 -4.56 -1.55
N LEU A 293 1.87 -3.49 -2.32
CA LEU A 293 0.56 -3.05 -2.81
C LEU A 293 0.57 -3.00 -4.34
N PRO A 294 -0.29 -3.76 -5.05
CA PRO A 294 -0.41 -3.67 -6.50
C PRO A 294 -1.22 -2.43 -6.90
N SER A 295 -0.81 -1.77 -7.99
CA SER A 295 -1.50 -0.63 -8.57
C SER A 295 -2.74 -1.04 -9.39
N SER A 296 -3.47 -0.04 -9.92
CA SER A 296 -4.49 -0.28 -10.94
C SER A 296 -3.88 -0.79 -12.25
N LEU A 297 -4.33 -1.94 -12.73
CA LEU A 297 -3.94 -2.51 -14.02
C LEU A 297 -4.38 -1.62 -15.20
N GLY A 298 -5.54 -0.98 -15.08
CA GLY A 298 -6.08 -0.08 -16.09
C GLY A 298 -5.27 1.20 -16.23
N LEU A 299 -4.85 1.81 -15.10
CA LEU A 299 -3.97 2.97 -15.12
C LEU A 299 -2.56 2.60 -15.60
N LEU A 300 -2.01 1.47 -15.13
CA LEU A 300 -0.71 0.95 -15.57
C LEU A 300 -0.66 0.82 -17.10
N LYS A 301 -1.61 0.11 -17.71
CA LYS A 301 -1.68 -0.06 -19.17
C LYS A 301 -1.92 1.24 -19.93
N LEU A 302 -2.60 2.20 -19.32
CA LEU A 302 -2.79 3.51 -19.91
C LEU A 302 -1.47 4.30 -19.92
N ALA A 303 -0.64 4.20 -18.87
CA ALA A 303 0.68 4.79 -18.82
C ALA A 303 1.70 4.08 -19.75
N GLU A 304 1.68 2.74 -19.81
CA GLU A 304 2.50 1.94 -20.75
C GLU A 304 2.23 2.30 -22.22
N SER A 305 1.03 2.78 -22.54
CA SER A 305 0.68 3.22 -23.89
C SER A 305 1.28 4.57 -24.31
N TYR A 306 2.00 5.27 -23.42
CA TYR A 306 2.64 6.54 -23.74
C TYR A 306 3.75 6.34 -24.80
N PRO A 307 3.67 6.98 -25.98
CA PRO A 307 4.74 6.89 -26.96
C PRO A 307 5.97 7.63 -26.44
N TYR A 308 6.97 6.87 -25.99
CA TYR A 308 8.19 7.38 -25.34
C TYR A 308 9.45 7.22 -26.21
N PRO A 309 9.63 8.00 -27.29
CA PRO A 309 10.82 7.97 -28.13
C PRO A 309 11.87 8.96 -27.62
N MET A 310 12.23 8.91 -26.33
CA MET A 310 13.24 9.81 -25.76
C MET A 310 14.63 9.17 -25.71
N THR A 311 15.66 9.98 -25.95
CA THR A 311 17.07 9.59 -25.83
C THR A 311 17.82 10.67 -25.06
N ILE A 312 18.87 10.30 -24.34
CA ILE A 312 19.87 11.22 -23.77
C ILE A 312 21.28 10.83 -24.20
N PRO A 313 22.25 11.76 -24.21
CA PRO A 313 23.65 11.41 -24.37
C PRO A 313 24.13 10.45 -23.28
N ASP A 314 24.98 9.48 -23.62
CA ASP A 314 25.57 8.54 -22.65
C ASP A 314 26.30 9.28 -21.52
N SER A 315 26.96 10.40 -21.85
CA SER A 315 27.63 11.27 -20.88
C SER A 315 26.69 11.97 -19.90
N GLN A 316 25.42 12.18 -20.28
CA GLN A 316 24.39 12.70 -19.38
C GLN A 316 23.86 11.58 -18.47
N ALA A 317 23.67 10.38 -19.01
CA ALA A 317 23.19 9.22 -18.25
C ALA A 317 24.19 8.70 -17.21
N THR A 318 25.50 8.85 -17.48
CA THR A 318 26.59 8.21 -16.72
C THR A 318 27.57 9.19 -16.07
N GLY A 319 27.55 10.47 -16.46
CA GLY A 319 28.55 11.46 -16.02
C GLY A 319 29.96 11.22 -16.59
N MET A 320 30.15 10.17 -17.41
CA MET A 320 31.43 9.80 -17.99
C MET A 320 31.68 10.55 -19.32
N ASN A 321 32.95 10.71 -19.69
CA ASN A 321 33.33 11.30 -20.99
C ASN A 321 33.24 10.25 -22.12
N VAL A 322 32.01 9.84 -22.43
CA VAL A 322 31.66 8.82 -23.43
C VAL A 322 30.75 9.40 -24.52
N THR A 323 30.81 8.82 -25.73
CA THR A 323 30.04 9.27 -26.90
C THR A 323 29.04 8.23 -27.33
N GLY A 324 27.76 8.60 -27.30
CA GLY A 324 26.63 7.78 -27.71
C GLY A 324 25.33 8.38 -27.17
N ASN A 325 24.21 7.72 -27.44
CA ASN A 325 22.92 8.06 -26.86
C ASN A 325 22.25 6.80 -26.30
N ILE A 326 21.76 6.86 -25.07
CA ILE A 326 20.88 5.83 -24.50
C ILE A 326 19.44 6.16 -24.88
N ARG A 327 18.69 5.14 -25.31
CA ARG A 327 17.24 5.22 -25.46
C ARG A 327 16.59 4.96 -24.11
N ASN A 328 15.76 5.88 -23.67
CA ASN A 328 15.01 5.72 -22.43
C ASN A 328 13.68 5.00 -22.66
N GLU A 329 13.23 4.29 -21.63
CA GLU A 329 12.06 3.41 -21.70
C GLU A 329 11.01 3.69 -20.63
N ILE A 330 9.81 3.16 -20.86
CA ILE A 330 8.70 3.11 -19.89
C ILE A 330 8.68 1.69 -19.33
N ILE A 331 8.93 1.55 -18.02
CA ILE A 331 9.19 0.24 -17.41
C ILE A 331 8.15 -0.01 -16.33
N ALA A 332 7.27 -0.99 -16.54
CA ALA A 332 6.39 -1.49 -15.47
C ALA A 332 7.23 -2.23 -14.43
N GLY A 333 7.40 -1.66 -13.24
CA GLY A 333 8.34 -2.13 -12.22
C GLY A 333 7.80 -2.03 -10.80
N VAL A 334 8.68 -2.31 -9.84
CA VAL A 334 8.40 -2.24 -8.40
C VAL A 334 9.05 -0.98 -7.81
N ILE A 335 8.27 -0.14 -7.13
CA ILE A 335 8.75 1.08 -6.46
C ILE A 335 9.04 0.79 -4.98
N GLY A 336 10.29 0.98 -4.57
CA GLY A 336 10.73 0.86 -3.18
C GLY A 336 10.63 2.19 -2.43
N SER A 337 9.63 2.31 -1.56
CA SER A 337 9.37 3.49 -0.74
C SER A 337 9.93 3.30 0.67
N ALA A 338 10.67 4.29 1.17
CA ALA A 338 10.93 4.44 2.60
C ALA A 338 11.43 5.86 2.89
N ASN A 339 11.42 6.28 4.16
CA ASN A 339 11.84 7.63 4.54
C ASN A 339 13.35 7.94 4.37
N GLN A 340 14.18 6.98 3.98
CA GLN A 340 15.62 7.16 3.69
C GLN A 340 15.92 7.23 2.19
N TRP A 341 16.81 8.15 1.83
CA TRP A 341 17.60 8.08 0.59
C TRP A 341 18.70 7.03 0.78
N THR A 342 18.92 6.13 -0.19
CA THR A 342 19.78 4.95 -0.01
C THR A 342 20.69 4.73 -1.22
N GLU A 343 21.96 5.12 -1.09
CA GLU A 343 22.97 5.06 -2.16
C GLU A 343 24.02 3.94 -2.04
N PRO A 344 24.50 3.54 -0.83
CA PRO A 344 25.55 2.53 -0.76
C PRO A 344 25.09 1.21 -1.37
N LEU A 345 25.75 0.77 -2.44
CA LEU A 345 25.30 -0.40 -3.23
C LEU A 345 25.15 -1.67 -2.38
N PHE A 346 25.98 -1.88 -1.36
CA PHE A 346 25.81 -3.02 -0.45
C PHE A 346 24.47 -2.96 0.32
N TRP A 347 24.02 -1.78 0.76
CA TRP A 347 22.73 -1.64 1.44
C TRP A 347 21.58 -1.77 0.43
N MET A 348 21.74 -1.22 -0.78
CA MET A 348 20.79 -1.48 -1.87
C MET A 348 20.67 -2.97 -2.18
N ALA A 349 21.78 -3.73 -2.18
CA ALA A 349 21.76 -5.17 -2.37
C ALA A 349 20.96 -5.90 -1.30
N GLN A 350 21.14 -5.54 -0.03
CA GLN A 350 20.36 -6.11 1.07
C GLN A 350 18.87 -5.82 0.93
N GLN A 351 18.53 -4.57 0.59
CA GLN A 351 17.15 -4.16 0.37
C GLN A 351 16.53 -4.83 -0.86
N ASN A 352 17.28 -4.99 -1.95
CA ASN A 352 16.79 -5.56 -3.20
C ASN A 352 16.60 -7.08 -3.12
N ALA A 353 17.47 -7.78 -2.39
CA ALA A 353 17.30 -9.20 -2.09
C ALA A 353 16.04 -9.48 -1.26
N LEU A 354 15.56 -8.52 -0.44
CA LEU A 354 14.28 -8.65 0.26
C LEU A 354 13.11 -8.12 -0.58
N TYR A 355 13.30 -7.01 -1.28
CA TYR A 355 12.29 -6.29 -2.05
C TYR A 355 12.80 -5.97 -3.44
N GLN A 356 12.34 -6.69 -4.46
CA GLN A 356 12.86 -6.64 -5.83
C GLN A 356 12.49 -5.34 -6.58
N THR A 357 13.10 -4.22 -6.17
CA THR A 357 12.76 -2.85 -6.60
C THR A 357 13.52 -2.40 -7.84
N ASP A 358 12.86 -1.63 -8.70
CA ASP A 358 13.41 -1.04 -9.92
C ASP A 358 13.74 0.45 -9.75
N ALA A 359 12.99 1.15 -8.90
CA ALA A 359 13.27 2.54 -8.50
C ALA A 359 13.00 2.76 -7.01
N GLY A 360 13.75 3.66 -6.39
CA GLY A 360 13.74 3.94 -4.95
C GLY A 360 13.40 5.39 -4.65
N GLU A 361 12.43 5.61 -3.77
CA GLU A 361 11.87 6.92 -3.44
C GLU A 361 11.32 6.95 -2.01
N ASN A 362 10.59 8.01 -1.64
CA ASN A 362 10.23 8.29 -0.25
C ASN A 362 8.75 8.60 0.01
N GLU A 363 7.82 8.41 -0.95
CA GLU A 363 6.40 8.74 -0.77
C GLU A 363 5.42 7.63 -1.17
N GLY A 364 5.87 6.67 -2.00
CA GLY A 364 5.04 5.77 -2.78
C GLY A 364 4.16 4.84 -1.94
N MET A 365 4.71 4.26 -0.88
CA MET A 365 3.97 3.33 -0.02
C MET A 365 2.84 4.05 0.73
N GLY A 366 3.12 5.22 1.31
CA GLY A 366 2.10 6.04 1.98
C GLY A 366 0.94 6.45 1.06
N PHE A 367 1.27 6.85 -0.17
CA PHE A 367 0.28 7.15 -1.21
C PHE A 367 -0.53 5.91 -1.64
N ALA A 368 0.14 4.79 -1.90
CA ALA A 368 -0.49 3.53 -2.30
C ALA A 368 -1.41 2.97 -1.20
N TYR A 369 -0.97 3.04 0.05
CA TYR A 369 -1.71 2.55 1.21
C TYR A 369 -3.06 3.25 1.38
N VAL A 370 -3.06 4.60 1.37
CA VAL A 370 -4.29 5.39 1.50
C VAL A 370 -5.27 5.09 0.37
N ASN A 371 -4.80 5.15 -0.88
CA ASN A 371 -5.66 4.90 -2.04
C ASN A 371 -6.23 3.47 -2.03
N THR A 372 -5.42 2.46 -1.68
CA THR A 372 -5.89 1.08 -1.58
C THR A 372 -6.94 0.93 -0.48
N HIS A 373 -6.74 1.57 0.68
CA HIS A 373 -7.71 1.55 1.78
C HIS A 373 -9.03 2.24 1.41
N PHE A 374 -8.96 3.35 0.67
CA PHE A 374 -10.12 4.09 0.16
C PHE A 374 -10.73 3.47 -1.12
N GLN A 375 -10.14 2.38 -1.63
CA GLN A 375 -10.54 1.68 -2.87
C GLN A 375 -10.47 2.56 -4.13
N ILE A 376 -9.61 3.58 -4.12
CA ILE A 376 -9.35 4.48 -5.24
C ILE A 376 -8.28 3.84 -6.14
N PRO A 377 -8.54 3.66 -7.45
CA PRO A 377 -7.54 3.25 -8.43
C PRO A 377 -6.33 4.18 -8.43
N TRP A 378 -5.13 3.65 -8.24
CA TRP A 378 -3.92 4.45 -8.17
C TRP A 378 -2.81 3.93 -9.10
N LEU A 379 -1.87 4.83 -9.44
CA LEU A 379 -0.60 4.51 -10.10
C LEU A 379 0.50 5.45 -9.61
N ILE A 380 1.70 4.92 -9.44
CA ILE A 380 2.92 5.70 -9.18
C ILE A 380 3.71 5.82 -10.50
N VAL A 381 4.20 7.02 -10.79
CA VAL A 381 4.96 7.36 -12.00
C VAL A 381 6.24 8.07 -11.57
N ARG A 382 7.38 7.40 -11.72
CA ARG A 382 8.69 7.91 -11.25
C ARG A 382 9.68 8.00 -12.40
N GLY A 383 10.11 9.23 -12.72
CA GLY A 383 11.24 9.46 -13.61
C GLY A 383 12.56 9.24 -12.87
N ILE A 384 13.53 8.62 -13.53
CA ILE A 384 14.80 8.28 -12.89
C ILE A 384 15.75 9.47 -12.93
N SER A 385 16.07 10.02 -11.76
CA SER A 385 16.95 11.18 -11.59
C SER A 385 18.42 10.84 -11.44
N ASP A 386 18.73 9.68 -10.86
CA ASP A 386 20.06 9.31 -10.44
C ASP A 386 20.24 7.78 -10.45
N SER A 387 21.49 7.35 -10.35
CA SER A 387 21.86 5.94 -10.35
C SER A 387 23.07 5.73 -9.45
N PRO A 388 23.02 4.83 -8.45
CA PRO A 388 24.16 4.58 -7.56
C PRO A 388 25.34 3.88 -8.28
N TRP A 389 25.11 3.35 -9.48
CA TRP A 389 26.16 2.88 -10.40
C TRP A 389 26.92 4.03 -11.09
N TYR A 390 26.31 5.22 -11.16
CA TYR A 390 26.89 6.44 -11.72
C TYR A 390 26.75 7.61 -10.72
N PRO A 391 27.43 7.54 -9.56
CA PRO A 391 27.14 8.38 -8.39
C PRO A 391 27.46 9.89 -8.56
N SER A 392 27.99 10.30 -9.71
CA SER A 392 28.17 11.71 -10.09
C SER A 392 26.98 12.30 -10.85
N VAL A 393 25.94 11.51 -11.16
CA VAL A 393 24.80 11.92 -11.99
C VAL A 393 23.58 12.27 -11.14
N TYR A 394 23.03 13.46 -11.36
CA TYR A 394 21.72 13.85 -10.84
C TYR A 394 20.98 14.77 -11.82
N GLU A 395 19.86 14.29 -12.35
CA GLU A 395 19.05 14.88 -13.43
C GLU A 395 17.59 15.06 -12.99
N GLY A 396 17.38 15.55 -11.77
CA GLY A 396 16.06 15.67 -11.16
C GLY A 396 15.02 16.43 -11.98
N VAL A 397 15.40 17.52 -12.67
CA VAL A 397 14.44 18.30 -13.49
C VAL A 397 13.98 17.50 -14.72
N LEU A 398 14.93 16.84 -15.40
CA LEU A 398 14.63 15.97 -16.54
C LEU A 398 13.71 14.81 -16.13
N ALA A 399 14.00 14.18 -15.00
CA ALA A 399 13.20 13.11 -14.43
C ALA A 399 11.77 13.57 -14.06
N ALA A 400 11.64 14.73 -13.41
CA ALA A 400 10.36 15.32 -13.04
C ALA A 400 9.49 15.63 -14.27
N ASP A 401 10.07 16.24 -15.31
CA ASP A 401 9.37 16.51 -16.58
C ASP A 401 8.91 15.22 -17.28
N ARG A 402 9.72 14.16 -17.23
CA ARG A 402 9.40 12.85 -17.84
C ARG A 402 8.25 12.15 -17.12
N ALA A 403 8.27 12.11 -15.79
CA ALA A 403 7.12 11.64 -15.00
C ALA A 403 5.86 12.46 -15.30
N ALA A 404 5.97 13.79 -15.26
CA ALA A 404 4.85 14.69 -15.52
C ALA A 404 4.23 14.50 -16.91
N ASN A 405 5.05 14.22 -17.94
CA ASN A 405 4.58 13.92 -19.29
C ASN A 405 3.75 12.63 -19.35
N VAL A 406 4.18 11.57 -18.67
CA VAL A 406 3.41 10.31 -18.54
C VAL A 406 2.13 10.54 -17.74
N THR A 407 2.18 11.25 -16.62
CA THR A 407 1.00 11.62 -15.83
C THR A 407 -0.02 12.42 -16.66
N MET A 408 0.43 13.38 -17.47
CA MET A 408 -0.44 14.11 -18.39
C MET A 408 -1.05 13.22 -19.48
N TRP A 409 -0.31 12.23 -19.98
CA TRP A 409 -0.82 11.25 -20.95
C TRP A 409 -1.95 10.41 -20.33
N VAL A 410 -1.75 9.90 -19.12
CA VAL A 410 -2.77 9.17 -18.36
C VAL A 410 -4.00 10.06 -18.16
N VAL A 411 -3.83 11.30 -17.71
CA VAL A 411 -4.94 12.27 -17.52
C VAL A 411 -5.70 12.51 -18.83
N SER A 412 -5.02 12.70 -19.96
CA SER A 412 -5.67 13.03 -21.25
C SER A 412 -6.40 11.86 -21.92
N HIS A 413 -6.15 10.62 -21.49
CA HIS A 413 -6.81 9.42 -22.02
C HIS A 413 -7.73 8.74 -20.97
N PHE A 414 -7.78 9.27 -19.74
CA PHE A 414 -8.57 8.70 -18.67
C PHE A 414 -10.07 8.83 -18.92
N ASN A 415 -10.81 7.76 -18.62
CA ASN A 415 -12.25 7.80 -18.45
C ASN A 415 -12.66 6.75 -17.41
N SER A 416 -13.83 6.92 -16.79
CA SER A 416 -14.33 5.99 -15.76
C SER A 416 -14.72 4.60 -16.30
N SER A 417 -14.50 4.32 -17.58
CA SER A 417 -14.69 3.02 -18.23
C SER A 417 -13.39 2.45 -18.79
N VAL A 418 -12.22 2.96 -18.36
CA VAL A 418 -10.91 2.33 -18.62
C VAL A 418 -10.96 0.86 -18.19
N LYS A 419 -10.63 -0.03 -19.13
CA LYS A 419 -10.69 -1.48 -18.90
C LYS A 419 -9.67 -1.88 -17.82
N GLY A 420 -10.16 -2.54 -16.78
CA GLY A 420 -9.34 -2.97 -15.65
C GLY A 420 -8.95 -1.83 -14.69
N LEU A 421 -9.66 -0.70 -14.70
CA LEU A 421 -9.40 0.41 -13.78
C LEU A 421 -9.43 -0.03 -12.30
N HIS A 422 -10.32 -0.95 -11.92
CA HIS A 422 -10.37 -1.52 -10.56
C HIS A 422 -9.77 -2.94 -10.48
N ASP A 423 -9.20 -3.46 -11.57
CA ASP A 423 -8.39 -4.68 -11.53
C ASP A 423 -6.99 -4.29 -11.02
N THR A 424 -6.37 -5.13 -10.20
CA THR A 424 -5.00 -4.89 -9.73
C THR A 424 -3.96 -5.42 -10.71
N ALA A 425 -2.79 -4.77 -10.74
CA ALA A 425 -1.61 -5.33 -11.36
C ALA A 425 -1.30 -6.73 -10.77
N SER A 426 -0.71 -7.58 -11.60
CA SER A 426 -0.23 -8.90 -11.21
C SER A 426 1.27 -8.99 -11.47
N PHE A 427 1.94 -9.99 -10.90
CA PHE A 427 3.35 -10.29 -11.18
C PHE A 427 3.67 -10.26 -12.69
N TYR A 428 2.81 -10.87 -13.52
CA TYR A 428 2.99 -10.91 -14.98
C TYR A 428 2.74 -9.57 -15.71
N SER A 429 2.35 -8.53 -14.99
CA SER A 429 2.19 -7.15 -15.49
C SER A 429 3.48 -6.33 -15.41
N LEU A 430 4.49 -6.82 -14.67
CA LEU A 430 5.83 -6.23 -14.62
C LEU A 430 6.59 -6.50 -15.93
N SER A 431 7.43 -5.53 -16.35
CA SER A 431 8.33 -5.63 -17.50
C SER A 431 9.31 -6.81 -17.34
N PRO A 432 9.66 -7.54 -18.41
CA PRO A 432 10.73 -8.55 -18.36
C PRO A 432 12.09 -8.04 -17.85
N GLN A 433 12.35 -6.72 -17.91
CA GLN A 433 13.54 -6.07 -17.34
C GLN A 433 13.45 -5.84 -15.83
N SER A 434 12.25 -5.91 -15.23
CA SER A 434 12.07 -5.64 -13.81
C SER A 434 12.83 -6.67 -12.97
N ASN A 435 13.53 -6.19 -11.93
CA ASN A 435 14.24 -7.02 -10.96
C ASN A 435 13.36 -8.19 -10.47
N ALA A 436 12.09 -7.92 -10.17
CA ALA A 436 11.13 -8.92 -9.74
C ALA A 436 10.81 -9.99 -10.80
N ARG A 437 10.86 -9.63 -12.09
CA ARG A 437 10.62 -10.55 -13.21
C ARG A 437 11.85 -11.37 -13.58
N ILE A 438 13.04 -10.84 -13.35
CA ILE A 438 14.33 -11.54 -13.51
C ILE A 438 14.45 -12.60 -12.42
N HIS A 439 14.29 -12.22 -11.15
CA HIS A 439 14.52 -13.11 -9.99
C HIS A 439 13.30 -13.95 -9.58
N GLY A 440 12.11 -13.67 -10.10
CA GLY A 440 10.94 -14.52 -9.92
C GLY A 440 10.11 -14.26 -8.66
N TYR A 441 10.29 -13.14 -7.97
CA TYR A 441 9.50 -12.74 -6.79
C TYR A 441 9.45 -11.21 -6.61
N ILE A 442 8.57 -10.70 -5.75
CA ILE A 442 8.49 -9.25 -5.43
C ILE A 442 9.06 -8.97 -4.04
N VAL A 443 8.64 -9.78 -3.05
CA VAL A 443 9.14 -9.77 -1.67
C VAL A 443 9.65 -11.18 -1.36
N ALA A 444 10.84 -11.30 -0.80
CA ALA A 444 11.35 -12.57 -0.30
C ALA A 444 10.75 -12.86 1.08
N ASP A 445 10.56 -14.15 1.38
CA ASP A 445 10.26 -14.58 2.75
C ASP A 445 11.54 -14.43 3.60
N LYS A 446 12.59 -15.04 3.04
CA LYS A 446 13.97 -15.39 3.45
C LYS A 446 15.12 -14.44 2.99
N VAL A 447 15.84 -13.63 3.78
CA VAL A 447 17.15 -13.08 3.34
C VAL A 447 18.28 -13.17 4.37
N TYR A 448 19.27 -14.02 4.07
CA TYR A 448 20.48 -14.26 4.85
C TYR A 448 21.66 -13.47 4.29
N TYR A 449 22.57 -13.10 5.17
CA TYR A 449 23.77 -12.34 4.91
C TYR A 449 25.02 -13.04 5.51
N THR A 450 26.21 -12.47 5.30
CA THR A 450 27.44 -12.65 6.09
C THR A 450 28.33 -11.45 5.79
N ASP A 451 28.83 -10.75 6.81
CA ASP A 451 29.66 -9.55 6.66
C ASP A 451 29.04 -8.53 5.68
N PHE A 452 27.74 -8.25 5.86
CA PHE A 452 26.86 -7.43 5.00
C PHE A 452 26.55 -7.96 3.58
N ASN A 453 27.20 -9.01 3.08
CA ASN A 453 26.90 -9.61 1.78
C ASN A 453 25.69 -10.55 1.87
N VAL A 454 24.79 -10.59 0.88
CA VAL A 454 23.72 -11.60 0.81
C VAL A 454 24.35 -13.00 0.60
N THR A 455 23.81 -14.04 1.25
CA THR A 455 24.34 -15.41 1.19
C THR A 455 23.30 -16.49 0.86
N LEU A 456 22.02 -16.24 1.15
CA LEU A 456 20.89 -17.10 0.78
C LEU A 456 19.62 -16.24 0.72
N ILE A 457 18.80 -16.44 -0.30
CA ILE A 457 17.46 -15.86 -0.41
C ILE A 457 16.46 -17.02 -0.39
N SER A 458 15.41 -16.92 0.41
CA SER A 458 14.25 -17.83 0.35
C SER A 458 13.04 -17.04 -0.11
N TYR A 459 12.35 -17.47 -1.14
CA TYR A 459 11.17 -16.76 -1.63
C TYR A 459 10.12 -17.71 -2.18
N THR A 460 8.87 -17.29 -2.12
CA THR A 460 7.75 -18.02 -2.69
C THR A 460 7.44 -17.48 -4.09
N ALA A 461 7.77 -18.28 -5.11
CA ALA A 461 7.56 -17.93 -6.52
C ALA A 461 6.06 -17.84 -6.87
N PRO A 462 5.66 -17.14 -7.96
CA PRO A 462 4.27 -16.98 -8.42
C PRO A 462 3.45 -18.26 -8.64
N ASN A 463 4.11 -19.43 -8.72
CA ASN A 463 3.45 -20.73 -8.81
C ASN A 463 3.22 -21.40 -7.43
N GLY A 464 3.55 -20.72 -6.33
CA GLY A 464 3.46 -21.21 -4.95
C GLY A 464 4.64 -22.05 -4.48
N THR A 465 5.72 -22.16 -5.25
CA THR A 465 6.91 -22.93 -4.87
C THR A 465 7.88 -22.07 -4.05
N THR A 466 8.23 -22.50 -2.85
CA THR A 466 9.33 -21.89 -2.10
C THR A 466 10.66 -22.33 -2.70
N ILE A 467 11.51 -21.37 -3.04
CA ILE A 467 12.85 -21.55 -3.61
C ILE A 467 13.88 -21.02 -2.61
N ASN A 468 14.98 -21.75 -2.45
CA ASN A 468 16.16 -21.33 -1.70
C ASN A 468 17.29 -21.07 -2.70
N ASP A 469 17.60 -19.80 -2.94
CA ASP A 469 18.58 -19.35 -3.91
C ASP A 469 19.89 -18.98 -3.21
N THR A 470 20.97 -19.63 -3.64
CA THR A 470 22.35 -19.38 -3.19
C THR A 470 23.26 -19.08 -4.38
N ASP A 471 22.70 -18.74 -5.55
CA ASP A 471 23.46 -18.44 -6.76
C ASP A 471 24.26 -17.14 -6.57
N PRO A 472 25.60 -17.17 -6.65
CA PRO A 472 26.43 -15.98 -6.53
C PRO A 472 26.10 -14.88 -7.55
N ASP A 473 25.57 -15.21 -8.73
CA ASP A 473 25.28 -14.22 -9.77
C ASP A 473 23.97 -13.46 -9.44
N CYS A 474 22.91 -14.16 -9.04
CA CYS A 474 21.67 -13.57 -8.48
C CYS A 474 21.96 -12.66 -7.28
N ILE A 475 22.93 -13.04 -6.45
CA ILE A 475 23.40 -12.27 -5.29
C ILE A 475 24.24 -11.05 -5.67
N GLN A 476 25.01 -11.12 -6.76
CA GLN A 476 25.94 -10.06 -7.18
C GLN A 476 25.32 -9.00 -8.09
N GLU A 477 24.18 -9.26 -8.73
CA GLU A 477 23.51 -8.30 -9.64
C GLU A 477 23.20 -6.94 -8.99
N TYR A 478 23.05 -6.89 -7.66
CA TYR A 478 22.80 -5.65 -6.91
C TYR A 478 24.08 -4.91 -6.43
N SER A 479 25.27 -5.41 -6.76
CA SER A 479 26.55 -4.83 -6.33
C SER A 479 27.15 -3.90 -7.40
N TYR A 480 28.39 -3.42 -7.20
CA TYR A 480 29.11 -2.77 -8.30
C TYR A 480 29.28 -3.77 -9.45
N PRO A 481 29.22 -3.33 -10.72
CA PRO A 481 29.56 -4.20 -11.84
C PRO A 481 31.02 -4.60 -11.64
N LYS A 482 31.36 -5.87 -11.87
CA LYS A 482 32.77 -6.28 -11.87
C LYS A 482 33.49 -5.50 -12.97
N GLU A 483 34.59 -4.84 -12.59
CA GLU A 483 35.49 -4.10 -13.49
C GLU A 483 36.06 -4.98 -14.63
#